data_AF-A0A5C9C9S5-F1
#
_entry.id   AF-A0A5C9C9S5-F1
#
_cell.length_a   1.000
_cell.length_b   1.000
_cell.length_c   1.000
_cell.angle_alpha   90.00
_cell.angle_beta   90.00
_cell.angle_gamma   90.00
#
_symmetry.space_group_name_H-M   'P 1'
#
loop_
_entity.id
_entity.type
_entity.pdbx_description
1 polymer ?
#
loop_
_entity_poly.entity_id
_entity_poly.type
_entity_poly.pdbx_seq_one_letter_code
_entity_poly.pdbx_strand_id
1 'polypeptide(L)' 'MLLGIGFTPMGMLIVGLVALLMFGKRLPEVMRGLGKSVTEFKKGINDNSDEDKDGSSKS' A
#
# COMPACT_ATOMS: atom_id res chain seq x y z
N MET A 1 -24.73 -1.75 -21.55
CA MET A 1 -25.29 -1.08 -20.35
C MET A 1 -24.74 -1.60 -19.01
N LEU A 2 -24.07 -2.76 -18.93
CA LEU A 2 -23.63 -3.34 -17.65
C LEU A 2 -22.27 -2.82 -17.11
N LEU A 3 -21.45 -2.17 -17.95
CA LEU A 3 -20.09 -1.75 -17.58
C LEU A 3 -20.03 -0.53 -16.64
N GLY A 4 -21.12 0.22 -16.49
CA GLY A 4 -21.15 1.46 -15.69
C GLY A 4 -21.40 1.27 -14.20
N ILE A 5 -21.86 0.09 -13.76
CA ILE A 5 -22.30 -0.14 -12.37
C ILE A 5 -21.09 -0.27 -11.43
N GLY A 6 -19.99 -0.86 -11.92
CA GLY A 6 -18.80 -1.15 -11.11
C GLY A 6 -18.00 0.09 -10.67
N PHE A 7 -18.08 1.19 -11.40
CA PHE A 7 -17.35 2.43 -11.08
C PHE A 7 -18.19 3.46 -10.32
N THR A 8 -19.41 3.09 -9.92
CA THR A 8 -20.23 3.94 -9.06
C THR A 8 -19.71 3.88 -7.62
N PRO A 9 -19.80 4.99 -6.85
CA PRO A 9 -19.40 4.99 -5.43
C PRO A 9 -20.09 3.88 -4.62
N MET A 10 -21.36 3.59 -4.95
CA MET A 10 -22.12 2.49 -4.35
C MET A 10 -21.60 1.10 -4.77
N GLY A 11 -21.19 0.93 -6.03
CA GLY A 11 -20.60 -0.31 -6.54
C GLY A 11 -19.29 -0.68 -5.83
N MET A 12 -18.38 0.28 -5.64
CA MET A 12 -17.14 0.05 -4.89
C MET A 12 -17.40 -0.37 -3.43
N LEU A 13 -18.39 0.24 -2.77
CA LEU A 13 -18.76 -0.15 -1.40
C LEU A 13 -19.28 -1.58 -1.32
N ILE A 14 -20.12 -1.99 -2.27
CA ILE A 14 -20.64 -3.37 -2.34
C ILE A 14 -19.52 -4.37 -2.58
N VAL A 15 -18.61 -4.08 -3.53
CA VAL A 15 -17.45 -4.94 -3.80
C VAL A 15 -16.54 -5.03 -2.58
N GLY A 16 -16.28 -3.91 -1.91
CA GLY A 16 -15.52 -3.88 -0.66
C GLY A 16 -16.17 -4.68 0.46
N LEU A 17 -17.50 -4.60 0.59
CA LEU A 17 -18.27 -5.36 1.58
C LEU A 17 -18.23 -6.87 1.30
N VAL A 18 -18.40 -7.29 0.03
CA VAL A 18 -18.30 -8.70 -0.37
C VAL A 18 -16.88 -9.23 -0.15
N ALA A 19 -15.86 -8.45 -0.53
CA ALA A 19 -14.46 -8.79 -0.25
C ALA A 19 -14.21 -8.89 1.26
N LEU A 20 -14.78 -8.00 2.07
CA LEU A 20 -14.66 -8.05 3.52
C LEU A 20 -15.40 -9.25 4.13
N LEU A 21 -16.53 -9.70 3.56
CA LEU A 21 -17.19 -10.93 4.02
C LEU A 21 -16.39 -12.18 3.65
N MET A 22 -15.76 -12.21 2.47
CA MET A 22 -14.98 -13.34 1.99
C MET A 22 -13.62 -13.44 2.68
N PHE A 23 -12.93 -12.31 2.87
CA PHE A 23 -11.61 -12.24 3.51
C PHE A 23 -11.68 -11.94 5.02
N GLY A 24 -12.80 -11.43 5.52
CA GLY A 24 -13.02 -11.16 6.94
C GLY A 24 -11.92 -10.29 7.54
N LYS A 25 -11.30 -10.84 8.58
CA LYS A 25 -10.21 -10.20 9.33
C LYS A 25 -8.86 -10.23 8.60
N ARG A 26 -8.75 -10.98 7.49
CA ARG A 26 -7.46 -11.15 6.78
C ARG A 26 -7.09 -9.94 5.94
N LEU A 27 -8.06 -9.17 5.46
CA LEU A 27 -7.80 -7.95 4.66
C LEU A 27 -6.92 -6.92 5.43
N PRO A 28 -7.27 -6.51 6.66
CA PRO A 28 -6.42 -5.61 7.45
C PRO A 28 -5.12 -6.29 7.94
N GLU A 29 -5.12 -7.60 8.15
CA GLU A 29 -3.94 -8.36 8.58
C GLU A 29 -2.85 -8.35 7.49
N VAL A 30 -3.24 -8.59 6.24
CA VAL A 30 -2.36 -8.53 5.06
C VAL A 30 -1.93 -7.08 4.78
N MET A 31 -2.84 -6.10 4.89
CA MET A 31 -2.50 -4.69 4.71
C MET A 31 -1.46 -4.20 5.73
N ARG A 32 -1.55 -4.65 6.99
CA ARG A 32 -0.56 -4.32 8.03
C ARG A 32 0.80 -4.95 7.74
N GLY A 33 0.83 -6.19 7.24
CA GLY A 33 2.06 -6.86 6.81
C GLY A 33 2.71 -6.15 5.62
N LEU A 34 1.95 -5.94 4.55
CA LEU A 34 2.43 -5.24 3.35
C LEU A 34 2.85 -3.79 3.65
N GLY A 35 2.09 -3.08 4.48
CA GLY A 35 2.42 -1.71 4.88
C GLY A 35 3.78 -1.61 5.58
N LYS A 36 4.07 -2.54 6.50
CA LYS A 36 5.40 -2.62 7.13
C LYS A 36 6.50 -2.89 6.11
N SER A 37 6.31 -3.86 5.22
CA SER A 37 7.30 -4.20 4.18
C SER A 37 7.57 -3.01 3.23
N VAL A 38 6.53 -2.28 2.83
CA VAL A 38 6.68 -1.07 1.99
C VAL A 38 7.39 0.05 2.75
N THR A 39 7.10 0.24 4.04
CA THR A 39 7.77 1.23 4.88
C THR A 39 9.26 0.92 5.05
N GLU A 40 9.61 -0.33 5.38
CA GLU A 40 11.02 -0.75 5.52
C GLU A 40 11.77 -0.67 4.19
N PHE A 41 11.13 -1.07 3.08
CA PHE A 41 11.70 -0.94 1.74
C PHE A 41 12.00 0.52 1.39
N LYS A 42 11.07 1.44 1.68
CA LYS A 42 11.27 2.88 1.46
C LYS A 42 12.36 3.46 2.34
N LYS A 43 12.47 2.98 3.59
CA LYS A 43 13.53 3.40 4.51
C LYS A 43 14.91 2.95 4.02
N GLY A 44 15.05 1.70 3.60
CA GLY A 44 16.31 1.18 3.06
C GLY A 44 16.77 1.90 1.79
N ILE A 45 15.83 2.27 0.90
CA ILE A 45 16.16 3.07 -0.29
C ILE A 45 16.60 4.50 0.07
N ASN A 46 15.93 5.14 1.04
CA ASN A 46 16.31 6.48 1.46
C ASN A 46 17.66 6.52 2.18
N ASP A 47 17.95 5.57 3.08
CA ASP A 47 19.27 5.48 3.75
C ASP A 47 20.40 5.34 2.71
N ASN A 48 20.25 4.46 1.72
CA ASN A 48 21.25 4.33 0.64
C ASN A 48 21.40 5.62 -0.19
N SER A 49 20.30 6.36 -0.38
CA SER A 49 20.32 7.62 -1.15
C SER A 49 20.94 8.79 -0.38
N ASP A 50 20.93 8.73 0.95
CA ASP A 50 21.48 9.76 1.84
C ASP A 50 22.97 9.49 2.15
N GLU A 51 23.40 8.22 2.21
CA GLU A 51 24.82 7.85 2.35
C GLU A 51 25.67 8.29 1.14
N ASP A 52 25.10 8.32 -0.07
CA ASP A 52 25.78 8.81 -1.28
C ASP A 52 26.00 10.34 -1.29
N LYS A 53 25.34 11.10 -0.38
CA LYS A 53 25.41 12.58 -0.36
C LYS A 53 26.34 13.16 0.71
N ASP A 54 26.79 12.37 1.69
CA ASP A 54 27.63 12.86 2.80
C ASP A 54 29.15 12.71 2.55
N GLY A 55 29.56 12.19 1.39
CA GLY A 55 30.98 12.03 1.02
C GLY A 55 31.68 13.29 0.46
N SER A 56 30.99 14.41 0.27
CA SER A 56 31.49 15.57 -0.51
C SER A 56 31.86 16.83 0.31
N SER A 57 31.74 16.83 1.64
CA SER A 57 32.00 18.05 2.45
C SER A 57 33.08 17.91 3.53
N LYS A 58 33.96 16.92 3.42
CA LYS A 58 35.14 16.83 4.29
C LYS A 58 36.40 16.48 3.49
N SER A 59 36.88 17.45 2.70
CA SER A 59 38.25 17.52 2.19
C SER A 59 38.63 18.98 2.00
#